data_AF-A0A0D2LWJ5-F1
#
_entry.id   AF-A0A0D2LWJ5-F1
#
_cell.length_a   1.000
_cell.length_b   1.000
_cell.length_c   1.000
_cell.angle_alpha   90.00
_cell.angle_beta   90.00
_cell.angle_gamma   90.00
#
_symmetry.space_group_name_H-M   'P 1'
#
loop_
_entity.id
_entity.type
_entity.pdbx_description
1 polymer ?
#
loop_
_entity_poly.entity_id
_entity_poly.type
_entity_poly.pdbx_seq_one_letter_code
_entity_poly.pdbx_strand_id
1 'polypeptide(L)' 'MPLIVVPGDPLDRSVVLRPLEPAPVAALAREFCVKTRRRKGMSEDVSVAKFFDDPMLLELARQDAELQGLGVM' A
#
# COMPACT_ATOMS: atom_id res chain seq x y z
N MET A 1 8.51 3.00 -24.70
CA MET A 1 7.37 3.54 -23.95
C MET A 1 7.83 3.71 -22.50
N PRO A 2 8.02 4.92 -21.97
CA PRO A 2 8.33 5.04 -20.55
C PRO A 2 7.14 4.53 -19.73
N LEU A 3 7.39 3.61 -18.80
CA LEU A 3 6.38 3.15 -17.84
C LEU A 3 6.12 4.30 -16.86
N ILE A 4 4.99 4.99 -17.04
CA ILE A 4 4.59 6.10 -16.16
C ILE A 4 4.03 5.47 -14.86
N VAL A 5 4.85 5.43 -13.82
CA VAL A 5 4.44 5.03 -12.46
C VAL A 5 3.93 6.26 -11.72
N VAL A 6 2.81 6.11 -11.00
CA VAL A 6 2.25 7.19 -10.19
C VAL A 6 3.15 7.39 -8.96
N PRO A 7 3.57 8.63 -8.65
CA PRO A 7 4.40 8.90 -7.47
C PRO A 7 3.66 8.61 -6.16
N GLY A 8 4.43 8.14 -5.17
CA GLY A 8 3.94 7.80 -3.83
C GLY A 8 3.75 6.30 -3.60
N ASP A 9 3.40 5.95 -2.36
CA ASP A 9 3.06 4.57 -1.97
C ASP A 9 1.53 4.39 -1.91
N PRO A 10 0.93 3.44 -2.66
CA PRO A 10 -0.51 3.16 -2.59
C PRO A 10 -0.95 2.53 -1.25
N LEU A 11 -0.03 1.90 -0.50
CA LEU A 11 -0.31 1.21 0.76
C LEU A 11 -0.09 2.08 2.00
N ASP A 12 0.48 3.27 1.86
CA ASP A 12 0.73 4.19 2.96
C ASP A 12 -0.59 4.68 3.60
N ARG A 13 -0.82 4.27 4.84
CA ARG A 13 -2.00 4.61 5.63
C ARG A 13 -1.87 5.93 6.38
N SER A 14 -0.68 6.51 6.44
CA SER A 14 -0.43 7.79 7.12
C SER A 14 -1.01 8.98 6.34
N VAL A 15 -1.26 8.79 5.04
CA VAL A 15 -1.83 9.80 4.14
C VAL A 15 -3.34 9.96 4.38
N VAL A 16 -3.71 11.11 4.94
CA VAL A 16 -5.11 11.50 5.13
C VAL A 16 -5.62 12.22 3.88
N LEU A 17 -6.61 11.63 3.20
CA LEU A 17 -7.23 12.22 2.02
C LEU A 17 -8.41 13.11 2.40
N ARG A 18 -8.35 14.39 2.00
CA ARG A 18 -9.44 15.36 2.22
C ARG A 18 -10.42 15.32 1.03
N PRO A 19 -11.74 15.16 1.27
CA PRO A 19 -12.73 15.23 0.21
C PRO A 19 -12.69 16.59 -0.50
N LEU A 20 -12.88 16.57 -1.83
CA LEU A 20 -12.98 17.78 -2.68
C LEU A 20 -11.72 18.64 -2.75
N GLU A 21 -10.59 18.19 -2.20
CA GLU A 21 -9.27 18.79 -2.40
C GLU A 21 -8.35 17.83 -3.16
N PRO A 22 -7.52 18.33 -4.10
CA PRO A 22 -6.50 17.49 -4.75
C PRO A 22 -5.39 17.12 -3.76
N ALA A 23 -4.95 15.86 -3.76
CA ALA A 23 -3.83 15.44 -2.92
C ALA A 23 -2.49 15.95 -3.47
N PRO A 24 -1.47 16.12 -2.60
CA PRO A 24 -0.12 16.44 -3.03
C PRO A 24 0.47 15.31 -3.88
N VAL A 25 1.48 15.62 -4.69
CA VAL A 25 2.08 14.67 -5.65
C VAL A 25 2.56 13.37 -5.00
N ALA A 26 3.11 13.43 -3.79
CA ALA A 26 3.58 12.26 -3.05
C ALA A 26 2.46 11.33 -2.55
N ALA A 27 1.20 11.79 -2.53
CA ALA A 27 0.03 11.05 -2.05
C ALA A 27 -0.86 10.52 -3.18
N LEU A 28 -0.52 10.81 -4.45
CA LEU A 28 -1.35 10.47 -5.62
C LEU A 28 -1.58 8.97 -5.76
N ALA A 29 -0.56 8.14 -5.53
CA ALA A 29 -0.70 6.68 -5.59
C ALA A 29 -1.77 6.18 -4.61
N ARG A 30 -1.77 6.69 -3.37
CA ARG A 30 -2.77 6.37 -2.34
C ARG A 30 -4.16 6.87 -2.75
N GLU A 31 -4.25 8.11 -3.22
CA GLU A 31 -5.51 8.72 -3.63
C GLU A 31 -6.20 7.91 -4.75
N PHE A 32 -5.45 7.53 -5.77
CA PHE A 32 -5.98 6.72 -6.88
C PHE A 32 -6.38 5.32 -6.44
N CYS A 33 -5.59 4.67 -5.58
CA CYS A 33 -5.91 3.35 -5.06
C CYS A 33 -7.22 3.38 -4.26
N VAL A 34 -7.34 4.29 -3.29
CA VAL A 34 -8.51 4.41 -2.41
C VAL A 34 -9.76 4.76 -3.21
N LYS A 35 -9.71 5.77 -4.10
CA LYS A 35 -10.88 6.17 -4.91
C LYS A 35 -11.34 5.06 -5.84
N THR A 36 -10.41 4.34 -6.48
CA THR A 36 -10.75 3.21 -7.36
C THR A 36 -11.41 2.08 -6.58
N ARG A 37 -10.90 1.73 -5.39
CA ARG A 37 -11.48 0.68 -4.54
C ARG A 37 -12.87 1.06 -4.02
N ARG A 38 -13.05 2.30 -3.55
CA ARG A 38 -14.38 2.81 -3.15
C ARG A 38 -15.39 2.72 -4.28
N ARG A 39 -15.01 3.10 -5.50
CA ARG A 39 -15.87 2.97 -6.70
C ARG A 39 -16.21 1.51 -7.02
N LYS A 40 -15.32 0.57 -6.72
CA LYS A 40 -15.54 -0.87 -6.91
C LYS A 40 -16.27 -1.54 -5.74
N GLY A 41 -16.64 -0.81 -4.68
CA GLY A 41 -17.28 -1.37 -3.49
C GLY A 41 -16.35 -2.20 -2.61
N MET A 42 -15.03 -2.02 -2.76
CA MET A 42 -14.03 -2.69 -1.93
C MET A 42 -13.65 -1.81 -0.74
N SER A 43 -13.25 -2.43 0.37
CA SER A 43 -12.64 -1.72 1.50
C SER A 43 -11.40 -0.96 1.05
N GLU A 44 -11.15 0.22 1.60
CA GLU A 44 -9.96 1.02 1.30
C GLU A 44 -8.66 0.38 1.77
N ASP A 45 -8.72 -0.41 2.84
CA ASP A 45 -7.56 -1.11 3.36
C ASP A 45 -7.24 -2.36 2.55
N VAL A 46 -6.04 -2.36 1.98
CA VAL A 46 -5.43 -3.53 1.37
C VAL A 46 -4.76 -4.30 2.50
N SER A 47 -5.31 -5.46 2.83
CA SER A 47 -4.70 -6.40 3.76
C SER A 47 -4.32 -7.67 3.01
N VAL A 48 -3.04 -8.02 3.10
CA VAL A 48 -2.47 -9.21 2.48
C VAL A 48 -2.93 -10.48 3.22
N ALA A 49 -3.25 -10.36 4.52
CA ALA A 49 -3.75 -11.45 5.36
C ALA A 49 -5.06 -12.07 4.88
N LYS A 50 -5.79 -11.40 3.99
CA LYS A 50 -7.03 -11.94 3.41
C LYS A 50 -6.79 -12.93 2.26
N PHE A 51 -5.55 -13.04 1.78
CA PHE A 51 -5.20 -13.76 0.56
C PHE A 51 -4.19 -14.89 0.77
N PHE A 52 -3.57 -14.97 1.95
CA PHE A 52 -2.59 -15.98 2.28
C PHE A 52 -2.99 -16.71 3.55
N ASP A 53 -2.72 -18.01 3.57
CA ASP A 53 -2.95 -18.85 4.75
C ASP A 53 -1.95 -18.51 5.86
N ASP A 54 -2.36 -18.74 7.11
CA ASP A 54 -1.57 -18.50 8.32
C ASP A 54 -0.10 -18.99 8.26
N PRO A 55 0.22 -20.23 7.82
CA PRO A 55 1.61 -20.68 7.75
C PRO A 55 2.45 -19.87 6.76
N MET A 56 1.85 -19.41 5.65
CA MET A 56 2.55 -18.61 4.66
C MET A 56 2.75 -17.17 5.15
N LEU A 57 1.78 -16.62 5.89
CA LEU A 57 1.89 -15.32 6.54
C LEU A 57 3.05 -15.28 7.54
N LEU A 58 3.21 -16.35 8.30
CA LEU A 58 4.25 -16.49 9.31
C LEU A 58 5.65 -16.50 8.69
N GLU A 59 5.84 -17.24 7.59
CA GLU A 59 7.11 -17.28 6.88
C GLU A 59 7.45 -15.92 6.24
N LEU A 60 6.45 -15.23 5.68
CA LEU A 60 6.65 -13.89 5.10
C LEU A 60 7.08 -12.87 6.16
N ALA A 61 6.47 -12.92 7.35
CA ALA A 61 6.86 -12.08 8.48
C ALA A 61 8.28 -12.39 8.97
N ARG A 62 8.67 -13.67 8.97
CA ARG A 62 10.03 -14.11 9.31
C ARG A 62 11.06 -13.53 8.34
N GLN A 63 10.79 -13.58 7.04
CA GLN A 63 11.66 -13.04 5.99
C GLN A 63 11.79 -11.52 6.07
N ASP A 64 10.69 -10.80 6.32
CA ASP A 64 10.72 -9.33 6.45
C ASP A 64 11.56 -8.90 7.67
N ALA A 65 11.48 -9.63 8.78
CA ALA A 65 12.33 -9.40 9.95
C ALA A 65 13.82 -9.67 9.66
N GLU A 66 14.14 -10.73 8.91
CA GLU A 66 15.53 -11.02 8.48
C GLU A 66 16.08 -9.93 7.54
N LEU A 67 15.27 -9.43 6.61
CA LEU A 67 15.63 -8.33 5.70
C LEU A 67 15.87 -7.02 6.45
N GLN A 68 15.03 -6.70 7.42
CA GLN A 68 15.19 -5.50 8.26
C GLN A 68 16.44 -5.59 9.16
N GLY A 69 16.84 -6.81 9.57
CA GLY A 69 18.08 -7.05 10.31
C GLY A 69 19.36 -6.88 9.50
N LEU A 70 19.31 -6.96 8.17
CA LEU A 70 20.46 -6.79 7.26
C LEU A 70 20.65 -5.33 6.77
N GLY A 71 19.71 -4.43 7.08
CA GLY A 71 19.76 -3.01 6.68
C GLY A 71 20.55 -2.09 7.62
N VAL A 72 21.18 -2.64 8.66
CA VAL A 72 22.01 -1.90 9.62
C VAL A 72 23.38 -2.60 9.78
N MET A 73 24.15 -2.64 8.69
CA MET A 73 25.61 -2.71 8.71
C MET A 73 26.18 -1.88 7.57
#